data_AF-A0A0Q5UMR0-F1
#
_entry.id   AF-A0A0Q5UMR0-F1
#
_cell.length_a   1.000
_cell.length_b   1.000
_cell.length_c   1.000
_cell.angle_alpha   90.00
_cell.angle_beta   90.00
_cell.angle_gamma   90.00
#
_symmetry.space_group_name_H-M   'P 1'
#
loop_
_entity.id
_entity.type
_entity.pdbx_description
1 polymer ?
#
loop_
_entity_poly.entity_id
_entity_poly.type
_entity_poly.pdbx_seq_one_letter_code
_entity_poly.pdbx_strand_id
1 'polypeptide(L)'
;MKRHIGILLLLLSSVYGKAQTKLPEFNDKPAYFNAATNELIELEKSQYNTMAKAKGLFSAEGGFYLNGIKSSVTIKNKSTLKFIVKVNPGTDPTSVFDLVKFEIRKDKRVLITTKAKATSTSTSFDKINYTIEKVKDGYYYLVVKNLASGEYFFGSGDFMFAFSLE
;
A
#
# COMPACT_ATOMS: atom_id res chain seq x y z
N MET A 1 66.06 29.07 22.71
CA MET A 1 64.59 28.85 22.78
C MET A 1 63.96 29.18 21.43
N LYS A 2 63.61 28.19 20.59
CA LYS A 2 62.53 28.33 19.60
C LYS A 2 61.89 26.94 19.42
N ARG A 3 60.68 26.79 19.95
CA ARG A 3 59.85 25.57 19.91
C ARG A 3 59.24 25.48 18.51
N HIS A 4 59.44 24.38 17.80
CA HIS A 4 58.71 24.10 16.57
C HIS A 4 57.32 23.57 16.92
N ILE A 5 56.32 24.33 16.47
CA ILE A 5 54.89 24.09 16.62
C ILE A 5 54.50 22.90 15.74
N GLY A 6 53.83 21.92 16.35
CA GLY A 6 53.30 20.74 15.67
C GLY A 6 52.10 21.09 14.78
N ILE A 7 51.95 20.32 13.70
CA ILE A 7 50.73 20.31 12.90
C ILE A 7 50.19 18.88 12.94
N LEU A 8 49.13 18.68 13.74
CA LEU A 8 48.34 17.46 13.76
C LEU A 8 47.28 17.59 12.66
N LEU A 9 47.44 16.82 11.58
CA LEU A 9 46.48 16.76 10.48
C LEU A 9 45.33 15.80 10.86
N LEU A 10 44.22 16.34 11.37
CA LEU A 10 42.99 15.58 11.62
C LEU A 10 42.25 15.35 10.29
N LEU A 11 42.44 14.17 9.69
CA LEU A 11 41.63 13.66 8.59
C LEU A 11 40.21 13.33 9.12
N LEU A 12 39.30 14.31 9.04
CA LEU A 12 37.87 14.09 9.19
C LEU A 12 37.34 13.38 7.94
N SER A 13 37.41 12.05 7.91
CA SER A 13 36.67 11.24 6.95
C SER A 13 35.18 11.28 7.34
N SER A 14 34.42 12.15 6.70
CA SER A 14 32.95 12.14 6.73
C SER A 14 32.46 10.87 6.04
N VAL A 15 32.27 9.80 6.82
CA VAL A 15 31.52 8.63 6.37
C VAL A 15 30.08 9.09 6.19
N TYR A 16 29.69 9.42 4.96
CA TYR A 16 28.29 9.56 4.58
C TYR A 16 27.64 8.17 4.72
N GLY A 17 27.19 7.85 5.93
CA GLY A 17 26.35 6.69 6.15
C GLY A 17 25.10 6.84 5.31
N LYS A 18 24.94 6.01 4.26
CA LYS A 18 23.63 5.85 3.63
C LYS A 18 22.69 5.36 4.71
N ALA A 19 21.76 6.21 5.14
CA ALA A 19 20.73 5.81 6.08
C ALA A 19 20.08 4.52 5.59
N GLN A 20 20.15 3.47 6.40
CA GLN A 20 19.59 2.17 6.04
C GLN A 20 18.09 2.36 5.77
N THR A 21 17.65 2.05 4.55
CA THR A 21 16.22 2.08 4.20
C THR A 21 15.46 1.20 5.20
N LYS A 22 14.50 1.79 5.91
CA LYS A 22 13.63 1.02 6.81
C LYS A 22 12.86 -0.02 5.97
N LEU A 23 12.88 -1.28 6.43
CA LEU A 23 12.23 -2.41 5.76
C LEU A 23 11.09 -2.95 6.64
N PRO A 24 9.99 -3.46 6.05
CA PRO A 24 8.94 -4.12 6.81
C PRO A 24 9.46 -5.36 7.54
N GLU A 25 8.99 -5.60 8.76
CA GLU A 25 9.38 -6.76 9.55
C GLU A 25 8.55 -8.01 9.19
N PHE A 26 7.27 -7.82 8.88
CA PHE A 26 6.30 -8.89 8.64
C PHE A 26 6.04 -9.10 7.15
N ASN A 27 5.85 -10.37 6.77
CA ASN A 27 5.38 -10.71 5.44
C ASN A 27 3.96 -10.20 5.23
N ASP A 28 3.61 -9.99 3.95
CA ASP A 28 2.23 -9.83 3.50
C ASP A 28 1.52 -8.59 4.08
N LYS A 29 2.31 -7.66 4.65
CA LYS A 29 1.90 -6.38 5.22
C LYS A 29 2.57 -5.22 4.44
N PRO A 30 1.85 -4.58 3.50
CA PRO A 30 2.38 -3.44 2.77
C PRO A 30 2.45 -2.20 3.67
N ALA A 31 3.50 -1.41 3.47
CA ALA A 31 3.66 -0.10 4.09
C ALA A 31 4.00 0.95 3.03
N TYR A 32 3.50 2.17 3.18
CA TYR A 32 3.89 3.27 2.30
C TYR A 32 5.31 3.76 2.66
N PHE A 33 6.16 3.91 1.66
CA PHE A 33 7.51 4.44 1.82
C PHE A 33 7.51 5.95 1.55
N ASN A 34 7.65 6.75 2.61
CA ASN A 34 7.78 8.19 2.48
C ASN A 34 9.22 8.57 2.17
N ALA A 35 9.54 8.72 0.88
CA ALA A 35 10.88 9.08 0.42
C ALA A 35 11.43 10.41 1.00
N ALA A 36 10.56 11.33 1.43
CA ALA A 36 10.99 12.60 2.00
C ALA A 36 11.52 12.46 3.43
N THR A 37 10.96 11.55 4.23
CA THR A 37 11.36 11.33 5.62
C THR A 37 12.15 10.03 5.82
N ASN A 38 12.26 9.20 4.78
CA ASN A 38 12.82 7.85 4.85
C ASN A 38 12.12 6.95 5.89
N GLU A 39 10.80 7.10 6.00
CA GLU A 39 9.97 6.35 6.96
C GLU A 39 8.98 5.43 6.27
N LEU A 40 8.58 4.39 7.01
CA LEU A 40 7.49 3.51 6.65
C LEU A 40 6.24 3.94 7.40
N ILE A 41 5.18 4.21 6.64
CA ILE A 41 3.86 4.49 7.19
C ILE A 41 3.05 3.21 7.02
N GLU A 42 2.65 2.61 8.14
CA GLU A 42 1.77 1.46 8.13
C GLU A 42 0.40 1.88 7.58
N LEU A 43 -0.17 1.03 6.73
CA LEU A 43 -1.52 1.24 6.20
C LEU A 43 -2.56 0.79 7.24
N GLU A 44 -3.79 1.29 7.11
CA GLU A 44 -4.90 0.88 7.98
C GLU A 44 -5.21 -0.61 7.75
N LYS A 45 -4.80 -1.45 8.69
CA LYS A 45 -5.12 -2.88 8.66
C LYS A 45 -6.52 -3.10 9.21
N SER A 46 -7.40 -3.65 8.38
CA SER A 46 -8.77 -3.96 8.75
C SER A 46 -9.19 -5.33 8.24
N GLN A 47 -9.97 -6.06 9.04
CA GLN A 47 -10.77 -7.17 8.54
C GLN A 47 -11.98 -6.60 7.79
N TYR A 48 -12.34 -7.24 6.68
CA TYR A 48 -13.48 -6.79 5.89
C TYR A 48 -14.79 -7.38 6.42
N ASN A 49 -15.88 -6.63 6.26
CA ASN A 49 -17.23 -7.16 6.43
C ASN A 49 -17.78 -7.59 5.07
N THR A 50 -18.62 -8.61 5.03
CA THR A 50 -19.34 -9.02 3.82
C THR A 50 -20.62 -8.22 3.66
N MET A 51 -20.99 -7.92 2.42
CA MET A 51 -22.29 -7.36 2.09
C MET A 51 -23.00 -8.17 1.00
N ALA A 52 -24.31 -8.28 1.15
CA ALA A 52 -25.23 -8.72 0.12
C ALA A 52 -26.40 -7.74 0.10
N LYS A 53 -26.75 -7.22 -1.09
CA LYS A 53 -27.79 -6.21 -1.24
C LYS A 53 -28.62 -6.46 -2.48
N ALA A 54 -29.93 -6.62 -2.30
CA ALA A 54 -30.87 -6.64 -3.41
C ALA A 54 -30.94 -5.25 -4.09
N LYS A 55 -31.02 -5.25 -5.41
CA LYS A 55 -31.10 -4.08 -6.30
C LYS A 55 -32.36 -4.23 -7.16
N GLY A 56 -33.52 -4.21 -6.50
CA GLY A 56 -34.81 -4.51 -7.13
C GLY A 56 -35.11 -6.01 -7.18
N LEU A 57 -36.19 -6.39 -7.90
CA LEU A 57 -36.71 -7.77 -7.88
C LEU A 57 -35.79 -8.79 -8.57
N PHE A 58 -34.95 -8.35 -9.52
CA PHE A 58 -34.20 -9.24 -10.41
C PHE A 58 -32.67 -9.04 -10.36
N SER A 59 -32.15 -8.29 -9.39
CA SER A 59 -30.70 -8.12 -9.27
C SER A 59 -30.22 -7.97 -7.84
N ALA A 60 -28.96 -8.33 -7.61
CA ALA A 60 -28.30 -8.21 -6.32
C ALA A 60 -26.80 -7.91 -6.50
N GLU A 61 -26.22 -7.27 -5.49
CA GLU A 61 -24.78 -6.99 -5.38
C GLU A 61 -24.22 -7.71 -4.15
N GLY A 62 -23.07 -8.34 -4.32
CA GLY A 62 -22.27 -8.93 -3.26
C GLY A 62 -20.89 -8.28 -3.22
N GLY A 63 -20.29 -8.21 -2.03
CA GLY A 63 -18.98 -7.61 -1.90
C GLY A 63 -18.51 -7.48 -0.46
N PHE A 64 -17.56 -6.58 -0.28
CA PHE A 64 -16.93 -6.30 1.00
C PHE A 64 -17.04 -4.82 1.35
N TYR A 65 -16.99 -4.50 2.64
CA TYR A 65 -16.94 -3.12 3.09
C TYR A 65 -16.13 -2.91 4.35
N LEU A 66 -15.63 -1.70 4.49
CA LEU A 66 -15.11 -1.12 5.72
C LEU A 66 -16.01 0.03 6.16
N ASN A 67 -16.21 0.15 7.47
CA ASN A 67 -16.93 1.29 8.03
C ASN A 67 -16.06 2.56 7.93
N GLY A 68 -16.72 3.70 7.82
CA GLY A 68 -16.06 4.99 7.60
C GLY A 68 -15.79 5.24 6.12
N ILE A 69 -15.93 6.51 5.73
CA ILE A 69 -15.72 6.97 4.35
C ILE A 69 -14.25 7.26 4.02
N LYS A 70 -13.36 7.23 5.02
CA LYS A 70 -11.96 7.62 4.90
C LYS A 70 -11.08 6.73 5.76
N SER A 71 -9.89 6.43 5.27
CA SER A 71 -8.86 5.75 6.04
C SER A 71 -8.27 6.63 7.15
N SER A 72 -7.82 6.01 8.23
CA SER A 72 -6.98 6.67 9.23
C SER A 72 -5.60 7.05 8.69
N VAL A 73 -5.19 6.48 7.55
CA VAL A 73 -3.89 6.72 6.91
C VAL A 73 -4.11 7.55 5.65
N THR A 74 -3.66 8.80 5.68
CA THR A 74 -3.73 9.70 4.54
C THR A 74 -2.35 9.95 3.95
N ILE A 75 -2.22 9.73 2.64
CA ILE A 75 -1.03 9.99 1.86
C ILE A 75 -1.32 11.18 0.95
N LYS A 76 -0.44 12.19 0.96
CA LYS A 76 -0.54 13.31 0.00
C LYS A 76 -0.30 12.80 -1.41
N ASN A 77 -1.15 13.22 -2.35
CA ASN A 77 -1.09 12.83 -3.73
C ASN A 77 0.25 13.24 -4.35
N LYS A 78 0.88 12.26 -4.99
CA LYS A 78 2.15 12.38 -5.70
C LYS A 78 2.03 11.65 -7.01
N SER A 79 2.76 12.12 -8.02
CA SER A 79 2.84 11.45 -9.33
C SER A 79 3.33 10.00 -9.23
N THR A 80 4.08 9.65 -8.19
CA THR A 80 4.53 8.28 -7.92
C THR A 80 4.47 7.97 -6.42
N LEU A 81 3.82 6.87 -6.10
CA LEU A 81 3.74 6.28 -4.77
C LEU A 81 4.59 5.01 -4.75
N LYS A 82 5.34 4.79 -3.67
CA LYS A 82 6.05 3.53 -3.42
C LYS A 82 5.52 2.90 -2.15
N PHE A 83 5.09 1.66 -2.25
CA PHE A 83 4.79 0.82 -1.10
C PHE A 83 5.88 -0.23 -1.01
N ILE A 84 6.37 -0.54 0.18
CA ILE A 84 7.34 -1.60 0.37
C ILE A 84 6.65 -2.79 1.02
N VAL A 85 6.97 -3.98 0.51
CA VAL A 85 6.45 -5.25 1.00
C VAL A 85 7.58 -6.21 1.28
N LYS A 86 7.32 -7.10 2.22
CA LYS A 86 8.10 -8.31 2.45
C LYS A 86 7.24 -9.51 2.04
N VAL A 87 7.79 -10.43 1.28
CA VAL A 87 7.17 -11.70 0.86
C VAL A 87 8.18 -12.83 1.05
N ASN A 88 7.71 -14.07 0.98
CA ASN A 88 8.63 -15.21 0.96
C ASN A 88 9.58 -15.13 -0.25
N PRO A 89 10.86 -15.53 -0.09
CA PRO A 89 11.79 -15.68 -1.20
C PRO A 89 11.18 -16.45 -2.38
N GLY A 90 11.37 -15.96 -3.61
CA GLY A 90 10.81 -16.55 -4.82
C GLY A 90 9.32 -16.27 -5.10
N THR A 91 8.59 -15.61 -4.18
CA THR A 91 7.19 -15.21 -4.42
C THR A 91 7.11 -13.93 -5.26
N ASP A 92 6.21 -13.93 -6.25
CA ASP A 92 5.85 -12.73 -7.02
C ASP A 92 4.86 -11.86 -6.20
N PRO A 93 5.21 -10.61 -5.84
CA PRO A 93 4.31 -9.73 -5.09
C PRO A 93 2.95 -9.47 -5.76
N THR A 94 2.85 -9.52 -7.08
CA THR A 94 1.55 -9.34 -7.79
C THR A 94 0.58 -10.49 -7.57
N SER A 95 1.07 -11.66 -7.14
CA SER A 95 0.23 -12.79 -6.76
C SER A 95 -0.34 -12.69 -5.34
N VAL A 96 0.20 -11.78 -4.53
CA VAL A 96 -0.14 -11.63 -3.10
C VAL A 96 -0.98 -10.38 -2.85
N PHE A 97 -0.68 -9.29 -3.55
CA PHE A 97 -1.27 -7.99 -3.28
C PHE A 97 -2.12 -7.49 -4.46
N ASP A 98 -3.43 -7.42 -4.23
CA ASP A 98 -4.33 -6.74 -5.17
C ASP A 98 -4.54 -5.29 -4.73
N LEU A 99 -4.15 -4.32 -5.58
CA LEU A 99 -4.47 -2.90 -5.35
C LEU A 99 -5.83 -2.57 -5.95
N VAL A 100 -6.74 -2.04 -5.14
CA VAL A 100 -8.12 -1.77 -5.55
C VAL A 100 -8.59 -0.43 -4.98
N LYS A 101 -9.45 0.27 -5.73
CA LYS A 101 -10.15 1.47 -5.26
C LYS A 101 -11.46 1.10 -4.60
N PHE A 102 -11.75 1.72 -3.45
CA PHE A 102 -13.08 1.64 -2.85
C PHE A 102 -14.08 2.57 -3.55
N GLU A 103 -15.33 2.14 -3.61
CA GLU A 103 -16.47 3.03 -3.83
C GLU A 103 -16.97 3.57 -2.49
N ILE A 104 -17.22 4.88 -2.40
CA ILE A 104 -17.86 5.45 -1.21
C ILE A 104 -19.37 5.37 -1.36
N ARG A 105 -20.02 4.66 -0.44
CA ARG A 105 -21.48 4.51 -0.42
C ARG A 105 -21.98 4.78 0.99
N LYS A 106 -22.72 5.89 1.15
CA LYS A 106 -23.16 6.40 2.45
C LYS A 106 -21.95 6.62 3.38
N ASP A 107 -21.85 5.85 4.44
CA ASP A 107 -20.88 5.90 5.51
C ASP A 107 -19.77 4.83 5.38
N LYS A 108 -19.66 4.19 4.20
CA LYS A 108 -18.81 3.01 4.00
C LYS A 108 -17.92 3.12 2.77
N ARG A 109 -16.74 2.52 2.88
CA ARG A 109 -15.84 2.15 1.77
C ARG A 109 -16.21 0.74 1.31
N VAL A 110 -16.57 0.58 0.04
CA VAL A 110 -17.17 -0.65 -0.49
C VAL A 110 -16.37 -1.17 -1.69
N LEU A 111 -16.16 -2.49 -1.74
CA LEU A 111 -15.73 -3.22 -2.92
C LEU A 111 -16.87 -4.14 -3.36
N ILE A 112 -17.42 -3.93 -4.55
CA ILE A 112 -18.38 -4.86 -5.15
C ILE A 112 -17.62 -5.90 -5.97
N THR A 113 -17.73 -7.16 -5.57
CA THR A 113 -17.08 -8.28 -6.26
C THR A 113 -18.07 -9.09 -7.09
N THR A 114 -19.34 -9.11 -6.69
CA THR A 114 -20.38 -9.93 -7.34
C THR A 114 -21.55 -9.06 -7.77
N LYS A 115 -21.98 -9.25 -9.01
CA LYS A 115 -23.22 -8.68 -9.54
C LYS A 115 -24.06 -9.83 -10.08
N ALA A 116 -25.23 -10.05 -9.50
CA ALA A 116 -26.18 -11.07 -9.92
C ALA A 116 -27.39 -10.41 -10.58
N LYS A 117 -27.85 -11.00 -11.67
CA LYS A 117 -29.08 -10.68 -12.41
C LYS A 117 -29.88 -11.98 -12.58
N ALA A 118 -31.16 -11.86 -12.92
CA ALA A 118 -32.04 -13.02 -13.12
C ALA A 118 -31.48 -14.10 -14.06
N THR A 119 -30.68 -13.71 -15.06
CA THR A 119 -30.13 -14.61 -16.09
C THR A 119 -28.63 -14.86 -15.98
N SER A 120 -27.91 -14.16 -15.09
CA SER A 120 -26.45 -14.20 -15.08
C SER A 120 -25.86 -13.73 -13.76
N THR A 121 -24.74 -14.31 -13.35
CA THR A 121 -23.91 -13.83 -12.25
C THR A 121 -22.50 -13.57 -12.75
N SER A 122 -21.92 -12.42 -12.39
CA SER A 122 -20.52 -12.08 -12.67
C SER A 122 -19.77 -11.81 -11.37
N THR A 123 -18.58 -12.37 -11.24
CA THR A 123 -17.68 -12.15 -10.10
C THR A 123 -16.38 -11.53 -10.61
N SER A 124 -16.24 -10.22 -10.49
CA SER A 124 -15.06 -9.48 -10.96
C SER A 124 -14.99 -8.11 -10.29
N PHE A 125 -13.78 -7.58 -10.17
CA PHE A 125 -13.51 -6.20 -9.75
C PHE A 125 -12.28 -5.66 -10.48
N ASP A 126 -12.19 -4.34 -10.59
CA ASP A 126 -11.09 -3.69 -11.29
C ASP A 126 -9.86 -3.59 -10.39
N LYS A 127 -8.77 -4.22 -10.84
CA LYS A 127 -7.46 -4.15 -10.20
C LYS A 127 -6.66 -3.00 -10.80
N ILE A 128 -5.96 -2.27 -9.93
CA ILE A 128 -5.07 -1.19 -10.33
C ILE A 128 -3.68 -1.79 -10.52
N ASN A 129 -3.15 -1.65 -11.73
CA ASN A 129 -1.81 -2.12 -12.05
C ASN A 129 -0.75 -1.26 -11.36
N TYR A 130 0.32 -1.92 -10.95
CA TYR A 130 1.53 -1.30 -10.42
C TYR A 130 2.76 -2.06 -10.92
N THR A 131 3.93 -1.43 -10.85
CA THR A 131 5.20 -2.07 -11.23
C THR A 131 5.96 -2.53 -10.00
N ILE A 132 6.68 -3.64 -10.12
CA ILE A 132 7.53 -4.15 -9.05
C ILE A 132 8.98 -3.68 -9.25
N GLU A 133 9.60 -3.13 -8.21
CA GLU A 133 11.04 -2.90 -8.15
C GLU A 133 11.65 -3.77 -7.04
N LYS A 134 12.57 -4.69 -7.38
CA LYS A 134 13.24 -5.54 -6.38
C LYS A 134 14.24 -4.72 -5.56
N VAL A 135 14.12 -4.78 -4.23
CA VAL A 135 15.08 -4.16 -3.30
C VAL A 135 16.17 -5.15 -2.97
N LYS A 136 15.76 -6.34 -2.52
CA LYS A 136 16.57 -7.53 -2.31
C LYS A 136 15.64 -8.73 -2.29
N ASP A 137 16.18 -9.93 -2.15
CA ASP A 137 15.33 -11.11 -2.13
C ASP A 137 14.31 -11.08 -0.96
N GLY A 138 13.04 -11.33 -1.30
CA GLY A 138 11.90 -11.20 -0.37
C GLY A 138 11.44 -9.76 -0.08
N TYR A 139 12.05 -8.71 -0.66
CA TYR A 139 11.65 -7.31 -0.43
C TYR A 139 11.50 -6.54 -1.73
N TYR A 140 10.35 -5.91 -1.92
CA TYR A 140 9.97 -5.26 -3.17
C TYR A 140 9.28 -3.93 -2.92
N TYR A 141 9.50 -2.96 -3.80
CA TYR A 141 8.61 -1.83 -3.93
C TYR A 141 7.48 -2.14 -4.93
N LEU A 142 6.25 -1.85 -4.53
CA LEU A 142 5.08 -1.75 -5.40
C LEU A 142 4.94 -0.28 -5.77
N VAL A 143 5.18 0.04 -7.04
CA VAL A 143 5.26 1.41 -7.54
C VAL A 143 4.02 1.73 -8.34
N VAL A 144 3.24 2.69 -7.82
CA VAL A 144 1.98 3.15 -8.41
C VAL A 144 2.19 4.55 -8.96
N LYS A 145 1.77 4.81 -10.19
CA LYS A 145 1.92 6.11 -10.84
C LYS A 145 0.57 6.75 -11.11
N ASN A 146 0.52 8.07 -10.96
CA ASN A 146 -0.62 8.92 -11.34
C ASN A 146 -1.96 8.44 -10.78
N LEU A 147 -1.96 7.99 -9.52
CA LEU A 147 -3.19 7.57 -8.85
C LEU A 147 -4.02 8.82 -8.52
N ALA A 148 -5.28 8.84 -8.92
CA ALA A 148 -6.19 9.94 -8.58
C ALA A 148 -6.53 9.92 -7.08
N SER A 149 -6.93 11.06 -6.52
CA SER A 149 -7.37 11.11 -5.13
C SER A 149 -8.56 10.16 -4.87
N GLY A 150 -8.65 9.61 -3.66
CA GLY A 150 -9.66 8.63 -3.27
C GLY A 150 -9.20 7.61 -2.23
N GLU A 151 -10.03 6.61 -1.99
CA GLU A 151 -9.80 5.54 -1.01
C GLU A 151 -9.36 4.25 -1.69
N TYR A 152 -8.28 3.65 -1.20
CA TYR A 152 -7.65 2.48 -1.80
C TYR A 152 -7.29 1.46 -0.74
N PHE A 153 -7.05 0.23 -1.17
CA PHE A 153 -6.44 -0.78 -0.32
C PHE A 153 -5.61 -1.79 -1.12
N PHE A 154 -4.65 -2.40 -0.43
CA PHE A 154 -4.07 -3.68 -0.85
C PHE A 154 -4.81 -4.82 -0.14
N GLY A 155 -5.35 -5.77 -0.90
CA GLY A 155 -5.86 -7.03 -0.35
C GLY A 155 -4.71 -8.03 -0.20
N SER A 156 -4.63 -8.69 0.96
CA SER A 156 -3.66 -9.77 1.22
C SER A 156 -4.20 -10.71 2.30
N GLY A 157 -4.40 -11.97 1.95
CA GLY A 157 -5.09 -12.94 2.80
C GLY A 157 -6.47 -12.44 3.25
N ASP A 158 -6.74 -12.50 4.56
CA ASP A 158 -8.01 -12.07 5.16
C ASP A 158 -8.07 -10.57 5.49
N PHE A 159 -7.04 -9.80 5.12
CA PHE A 159 -6.92 -8.39 5.52
C PHE A 159 -6.93 -7.44 4.32
N MET A 160 -7.50 -6.26 4.57
CA MET A 160 -7.36 -5.09 3.72
C MET A 160 -6.41 -4.10 4.40
N PHE A 161 -5.46 -3.56 3.62
CA PHE A 161 -4.52 -2.55 4.05
C PHE A 161 -4.84 -1.23 3.33
N ALA A 162 -5.67 -0.42 3.98
CA ALA A 162 -6.30 0.74 3.37
C ALA A 162 -5.51 2.04 3.55
N PHE A 163 -5.71 2.96 2.60
CA PHE A 163 -5.18 4.32 2.66
C PHE A 163 -6.03 5.29 1.83
N SER A 164 -6.01 6.54 2.25
CA SER A 164 -6.54 7.68 1.51
C SER A 164 -5.44 8.35 0.70
N LEU A 165 -5.74 8.74 -0.53
CA LEU A 165 -4.88 9.60 -1.33
C LEU A 165 -5.55 10.97 -1.52
N GLU A 166 -4.87 12.04 -1.11
CA GLU A 166 -5.38 13.42 -1.17
C GLU A 166 -4.50 14.35 -1.98
#